data_AF-A0A820GUH4-F1
#
_entry.id   AF-A0A820GUH4-F1
#
_cell.length_a   1.000
_cell.length_b   1.000
_cell.length_c   1.000
_cell.angle_alpha   90.00
_cell.angle_beta   90.00
_cell.angle_gamma   90.00
#
_symmetry.space_group_name_H-M   'P 1'
#
loop_
_entity.id
_entity.type
_entity.pdbx_description
1 polymer ?
#
loop_
_entity_poly.entity_id
_entity_poly.type
_entity_poly.pdbx_seq_one_letter_code
_entity_poly.pdbx_strand_id
1 'polypeptide(L)'
;MALKIKELETTYYGPLNEINREIIFKLFELSITRYSEVRSKAQNDLFYLFSRIHFSYQVIVDRIVELLKSTSEPDHDQIKNTNEKSICAAKTLWRALEVYEMQQIEEHNQNNIQSYNRLMETLSLLLKDSSLTWKEQEITLSLLCNLRQNRVPMPLSCIETFLDCLIHDHIEIRK
;
A
#
# COMPACT_ATOMS: atom_id res chain seq x y z
N MET A 1 -17.43 -3.92 -35.23
CA MET A 1 -17.42 -2.78 -34.30
C MET A 1 -18.14 -3.22 -33.01
N ALA A 2 -17.74 -4.23 -32.24
CA ALA A 2 -16.40 -4.65 -31.79
C ALA A 2 -15.55 -3.45 -31.36
N LEU A 3 -15.89 -2.88 -30.20
CA LEU A 3 -15.05 -2.07 -29.28
C LEU A 3 -15.98 -1.25 -28.37
N LYS A 4 -16.60 -1.89 -27.35
CA LYS A 4 -17.17 -1.17 -26.18
C LYS A 4 -17.47 -2.03 -24.96
N ILE A 5 -16.72 -3.13 -24.74
CA ILE A 5 -16.81 -3.94 -23.52
C ILE A 5 -15.41 -4.22 -22.97
N LYS A 6 -14.61 -3.16 -22.76
CA LYS A 6 -13.26 -3.32 -22.17
C LYS A 6 -12.85 -2.28 -21.13
N GLU A 7 -13.79 -1.52 -20.59
CA GLU A 7 -13.47 -0.42 -19.66
C GLU A 7 -14.35 -0.38 -18.40
N LEU A 8 -14.83 -1.53 -17.89
CA LEU A 8 -15.59 -1.58 -16.63
C LEU A 8 -15.09 -2.63 -15.61
N GLU A 9 -13.86 -3.14 -15.75
CA GLU A 9 -13.27 -4.02 -14.72
C GLU A 9 -12.15 -3.33 -13.94
N THR A 10 -12.42 -2.13 -13.42
CA THR A 10 -11.80 -1.68 -12.16
C THR A 10 -12.34 -2.58 -11.04
N THR A 11 -11.84 -3.82 -10.95
CA THR A 11 -12.29 -4.83 -9.97
C THR A 11 -11.67 -4.56 -8.59
N TYR A 12 -12.14 -3.49 -7.95
CA TYR A 12 -12.05 -3.35 -6.50
C TYR A 12 -13.09 -4.31 -5.90
N TYR A 13 -12.70 -5.57 -5.66
CA TYR A 13 -13.52 -6.46 -4.85
C TYR A 13 -13.47 -5.92 -3.42
N GLY A 14 -14.59 -5.35 -2.98
CA GLY A 14 -14.77 -4.74 -1.66
C GLY A 14 -14.62 -5.73 -0.49
N PRO A 15 -15.10 -5.36 0.72
CA PRO A 15 -14.98 -6.20 1.92
C PRO A 15 -15.55 -7.62 1.73
N LEU A 16 -15.15 -8.55 2.59
CA LEU A 16 -15.54 -9.96 2.53
C LEU A 16 -17.08 -10.12 2.51
N ASN A 17 -17.63 -10.37 1.32
CA ASN A 17 -19.05 -10.64 1.12
C ASN A 17 -19.38 -12.12 1.38
N GLU A 18 -20.63 -12.40 1.73
CA GLU A 18 -21.13 -13.76 2.03
C GLU A 18 -20.96 -14.72 0.84
N ILE A 19 -21.17 -14.24 -0.39
CA ILE A 19 -20.95 -14.99 -1.63
C ILE A 19 -19.47 -15.37 -1.77
N ASN A 20 -18.56 -14.43 -1.54
CA ASN A 20 -17.12 -14.69 -1.64
C ASN A 20 -16.66 -15.70 -0.59
N ARG A 21 -17.24 -15.65 0.61
CA ARG A 21 -17.00 -16.63 1.68
C ARG A 21 -17.42 -18.04 1.25
N GLU A 22 -18.61 -18.20 0.65
CA GLU A 22 -19.07 -19.51 0.17
C GLU A 22 -18.20 -20.06 -0.97
N ILE A 23 -17.78 -19.18 -1.90
CA ILE A 23 -16.86 -19.54 -2.99
C ILE A 23 -15.52 -20.00 -2.43
N ILE A 24 -14.96 -19.27 -1.46
CA ILE A 24 -13.70 -19.63 -0.79
C ILE A 24 -13.80 -21.00 -0.12
N PHE A 25 -14.90 -21.30 0.59
CA PHE A 25 -15.11 -22.61 1.21
C PHE A 25 -15.18 -23.75 0.18
N LYS A 26 -15.95 -23.59 -0.90
CA LYS A 26 -16.05 -24.60 -1.96
C LYS A 26 -14.72 -24.82 -2.67
N LEU A 27 -14.00 -23.74 -2.98
CA LEU A 27 -12.66 -23.84 -3.56
C LEU A 27 -11.68 -24.50 -2.60
N PHE A 28 -11.78 -24.22 -1.30
CA PHE A 28 -10.99 -24.88 -0.29
C PHE A 28 -11.27 -26.39 -0.21
N GLU A 29 -12.53 -26.82 -0.23
CA GLU A 29 -12.86 -28.25 -0.30
C GLU A 29 -12.29 -28.91 -1.57
N LEU A 30 -12.38 -28.24 -2.72
CA LEU A 30 -11.78 -28.71 -3.96
C LEU A 30 -10.25 -28.79 -3.90
N SER A 31 -9.62 -27.86 -3.17
CA SER A 31 -8.17 -27.78 -2.95
C SER A 31 -7.59 -28.88 -2.07
N ILE A 32 -8.45 -29.68 -1.42
CA ILE A 32 -8.07 -30.85 -0.61
C ILE A 32 -8.58 -32.18 -1.21
N THR A 33 -9.15 -32.16 -2.42
CA THR A 33 -9.63 -33.37 -3.09
C THR A 33 -8.51 -34.33 -3.49
N ARG A 34 -8.85 -35.60 -3.80
CA ARG A 34 -7.88 -36.64 -4.19
C ARG A 34 -7.30 -36.45 -5.60
N TYR A 35 -8.01 -35.76 -6.50
CA TYR A 35 -7.59 -35.57 -7.88
C TYR A 35 -6.59 -34.41 -8.00
N SER A 36 -5.36 -34.70 -8.39
CA SER A 36 -4.24 -33.73 -8.40
C SER A 36 -4.46 -32.52 -9.30
N GLU A 37 -5.07 -32.69 -10.48
CA GLU A 37 -5.35 -31.61 -11.41
C GLU A 37 -6.41 -30.64 -10.87
N VAL A 38 -7.52 -31.20 -10.36
CA VAL A 38 -8.60 -30.43 -9.73
C VAL A 38 -8.07 -29.69 -8.51
N ARG A 39 -7.23 -30.35 -7.72
CA ARG A 39 -6.58 -29.76 -6.54
C ARG A 39 -5.71 -28.57 -6.93
N SER A 40 -4.79 -28.76 -7.88
CA SER A 40 -3.86 -27.71 -8.31
C SER A 40 -4.60 -26.51 -8.90
N LYS A 41 -5.64 -26.76 -9.71
CA LYS A 41 -6.45 -25.69 -10.29
C LYS A 41 -7.23 -24.93 -9.21
N ALA A 42 -7.87 -25.64 -8.28
CA ALA A 42 -8.59 -25.03 -7.16
C ALA A 42 -7.65 -24.24 -6.23
N GLN A 43 -6.44 -24.74 -5.96
CA GLN A 43 -5.43 -24.02 -5.16
C GLN A 43 -5.01 -22.71 -5.84
N ASN A 44 -4.75 -22.73 -7.14
CA ASN A 44 -4.40 -21.51 -7.89
C ASN A 44 -5.51 -20.47 -7.86
N ASP A 45 -6.77 -20.90 -8.08
CA ASP A 45 -7.91 -20.00 -8.07
C ASP A 45 -8.20 -19.47 -6.65
N LEU A 46 -7.98 -20.28 -5.60
CA LEU A 46 -8.09 -19.89 -4.20
C LEU A 46 -7.01 -18.86 -3.81
N PHE A 47 -5.75 -19.07 -4.19
CA PHE A 47 -4.67 -18.11 -3.93
C PHE A 47 -4.89 -16.79 -4.65
N TYR A 48 -5.45 -16.83 -5.86
CA TYR A 48 -5.85 -15.64 -6.60
C TYR A 48 -6.95 -14.84 -5.89
N LEU A 49 -7.88 -15.51 -5.20
CA LEU A 49 -8.89 -14.82 -4.40
C LEU A 49 -8.30 -14.19 -3.13
N PHE A 50 -7.34 -14.85 -2.48
CA PHE A 50 -6.68 -14.31 -1.29
C PHE A 50 -5.83 -13.07 -1.57
N SER A 51 -5.22 -12.98 -2.74
CA SER A 51 -4.47 -11.78 -3.13
C SER A 51 -5.36 -10.58 -3.46
N ARG A 52 -6.65 -10.81 -3.77
CA ARG A 52 -7.61 -9.76 -4.13
C ARG A 52 -8.54 -9.34 -3.00
N ILE A 53 -8.93 -10.27 -2.13
CA ILE A 53 -9.88 -10.02 -1.05
C ILE A 53 -9.13 -9.97 0.28
N HIS A 54 -9.03 -8.78 0.85
CA HIS A 54 -8.37 -8.55 2.15
C HIS A 54 -9.01 -9.39 3.26
N PHE A 55 -8.17 -10.00 4.12
CA PHE A 55 -8.55 -10.83 5.28
C PHE A 55 -9.39 -12.09 4.97
N SER A 56 -9.58 -12.44 3.70
CA SER A 56 -10.36 -13.60 3.27
C SER A 56 -9.81 -14.94 3.78
N TYR A 57 -8.51 -15.05 4.02
CA TYR A 57 -7.86 -16.25 4.54
C TYR A 57 -8.36 -16.65 5.94
N GLN A 58 -8.84 -15.70 6.76
CA GLN A 58 -9.36 -16.00 8.11
C GLN A 58 -10.51 -17.02 8.08
N VAL A 59 -11.26 -17.08 6.99
CA VAL A 59 -12.39 -18.01 6.79
C VAL A 59 -11.95 -19.47 6.84
N ILE A 60 -10.73 -19.79 6.39
CA ILE A 60 -10.28 -21.18 6.20
C ILE A 60 -9.11 -21.59 7.10
N VAL A 61 -8.49 -20.64 7.81
CA VAL A 61 -7.32 -20.91 8.68
C VAL A 61 -7.62 -21.95 9.75
N ASP A 62 -8.75 -21.82 10.46
CA ASP A 62 -9.13 -22.77 11.51
C ASP A 62 -9.29 -24.18 10.96
N ARG A 63 -9.88 -24.30 9.75
CA ARG A 63 -10.08 -25.57 9.06
C ARG A 63 -8.77 -26.20 8.58
N ILE A 64 -7.83 -25.39 8.10
CA ILE A 64 -6.49 -25.87 7.74
C ILE A 64 -5.78 -26.43 8.98
N VAL A 65 -5.83 -25.71 10.10
CA VAL A 65 -5.19 -26.14 11.35
C VAL A 65 -5.79 -27.46 11.86
N GLU A 66 -7.11 -27.64 11.74
CA GLU A 66 -7.80 -28.90 12.07
C GLU A 66 -7.33 -30.07 11.18
N LEU A 67 -7.27 -29.85 9.86
CA LEU A 67 -6.84 -30.88 8.89
C LEU A 67 -5.37 -31.30 9.06
N LEU A 68 -4.50 -30.36 9.40
CA LEU A 68 -3.10 -30.64 9.67
C LEU A 68 -2.89 -31.44 10.96
N LYS A 69 -3.80 -31.28 11.95
CA LYS A 69 -3.75 -32.07 13.18
C LYS A 69 -4.27 -33.51 13.00
N SER A 70 -5.13 -33.76 12.02
CA SER A 70 -5.74 -35.07 11.78
C SER A 70 -4.93 -35.98 10.84
N THR A 71 -3.92 -35.45 10.15
CA THR A 71 -3.05 -36.21 9.24
C THR A 71 -1.78 -36.69 9.94
N SER A 72 -1.95 -37.62 10.89
CA SER A 72 -0.90 -38.52 11.39
C SER A 72 -1.31 -39.92 10.93
N GLU A 73 -0.69 -40.60 9.98
CA GLU A 73 0.72 -40.77 9.64
C GLU A 73 0.92 -40.88 8.12
N PRO A 74 1.99 -40.32 7.54
CA PRO A 74 2.75 -41.10 6.54
C PRO A 74 4.28 -40.91 6.60
N ASP A 75 4.98 -41.87 5.98
CA ASP A 75 6.43 -42.00 5.75
C ASP A 75 7.29 -40.75 6.04
N HIS A 76 7.99 -40.81 7.17
CA HIS A 76 8.49 -39.66 7.93
C HIS A 76 9.65 -38.91 7.27
N ASP A 77 10.47 -39.58 6.46
CA ASP A 77 11.77 -39.04 6.04
C ASP A 77 11.71 -38.24 4.73
N GLN A 78 10.89 -38.66 3.76
CA GLN A 78 10.69 -37.88 2.53
C GLN A 78 9.81 -36.65 2.75
N ILE A 79 8.77 -36.77 3.58
CA ILE A 79 7.84 -35.69 3.86
C ILE A 79 8.52 -34.60 4.70
N LYS A 80 9.34 -34.96 5.69
CA LYS A 80 10.05 -33.98 6.53
C LYS A 80 11.02 -33.12 5.70
N ASN A 81 11.80 -33.74 4.81
CA ASN A 81 12.78 -33.03 3.98
C ASN A 81 12.09 -32.15 2.91
N THR A 82 10.95 -32.59 2.38
CA THR A 82 10.15 -31.81 1.42
C THR A 82 9.41 -30.65 2.10
N ASN A 83 8.89 -30.87 3.31
CA ASN A 83 8.25 -29.83 4.12
C ASN A 83 9.25 -28.79 4.59
N GLU A 84 10.44 -29.18 5.07
CA GLU A 84 11.47 -28.23 5.51
C GLU A 84 11.96 -27.34 4.35
N LYS A 85 12.18 -27.92 3.16
CA LYS A 85 12.52 -27.15 1.95
C LYS A 85 11.40 -26.20 1.53
N SER A 86 10.15 -26.67 1.56
CA SER A 86 8.98 -25.86 1.21
C SER A 86 8.75 -24.73 2.21
N ILE A 87 8.94 -24.98 3.51
CA ILE A 87 8.87 -23.97 4.57
C ILE A 87 9.99 -22.94 4.39
N CYS A 88 11.21 -23.36 4.06
CA CYS A 88 12.33 -22.46 3.81
C CYS A 88 12.07 -21.57 2.59
N ALA A 89 11.55 -22.14 1.50
CA ALA A 89 11.15 -21.41 0.30
C ALA A 89 10.04 -20.39 0.61
N ALA A 90 8.98 -20.80 1.32
CA ALA A 90 7.90 -19.92 1.72
C ALA A 90 8.38 -18.77 2.62
N LYS A 91 9.23 -19.04 3.62
CA LYS A 91 9.84 -18.01 4.47
C LYS A 91 10.69 -17.02 3.67
N THR A 92 11.44 -17.51 2.68
CA THR A 92 12.28 -16.67 1.83
C THR A 92 11.44 -15.76 0.93
N LEU A 93 10.38 -16.31 0.34
CA LEU A 93 9.42 -15.55 -0.45
C LEU A 93 8.68 -14.51 0.39
N TRP A 94 8.27 -14.85 1.60
CA TRP A 94 7.59 -13.92 2.49
C TRP A 94 8.48 -12.75 2.89
N ARG A 95 9.75 -13.01 3.26
CA ARG A 95 10.73 -11.95 3.50
C ARG A 95 10.98 -11.08 2.27
N ALA A 96 11.05 -11.67 1.08
CA ALA A 96 11.23 -10.92 -0.16
C ALA A 96 10.01 -10.01 -0.44
N LEU A 97 8.80 -10.48 -0.13
CA LEU A 97 7.56 -9.72 -0.25
C LEU A 97 7.50 -8.57 0.77
N GLU A 98 7.84 -8.81 2.03
CA GLU A 98 7.95 -7.76 3.05
C GLU A 98 8.94 -6.66 2.62
N VAL A 99 10.12 -7.05 2.13
CA VAL A 99 11.13 -6.09 1.65
C VAL A 99 10.63 -5.30 0.45
N TYR A 100 9.92 -5.95 -0.48
CA TYR A 100 9.32 -5.28 -1.63
C TYR A 100 8.25 -4.27 -1.20
N GLU A 101 7.34 -4.64 -0.29
CA GLU A 101 6.32 -3.73 0.26
C GLU A 101 6.96 -2.53 0.97
N MET A 102 8.01 -2.77 1.77
CA MET A 102 8.77 -1.69 2.42
C MET A 102 9.43 -0.74 1.41
N GLN A 103 9.99 -1.28 0.32
CA GLN A 103 10.57 -0.47 -0.75
C GLN A 103 9.53 0.42 -1.44
N GLN A 104 8.34 -0.12 -1.73
CA GLN A 104 7.26 0.66 -2.34
C GLN A 104 6.77 1.79 -1.41
N ILE A 105 6.67 1.52 -0.11
CA ILE A 105 6.31 2.53 0.90
C ILE A 105 7.40 3.60 0.96
N GLU A 106 8.67 3.22 0.98
CA GLU A 106 9.79 4.16 1.01
C GLU A 106 9.84 5.05 -0.24
N GLU A 107 9.67 4.45 -1.42
CA GLU A 107 9.59 5.19 -2.68
C GLU A 107 8.41 6.17 -2.68
N HIS A 108 7.24 5.74 -2.19
CA HIS A 108 6.08 6.61 -2.05
C HIS A 108 6.34 7.76 -1.07
N ASN A 109 6.97 7.48 0.07
CA ASN A 109 7.35 8.49 1.05
C ASN A 109 8.35 9.49 0.48
N GLN A 110 9.34 9.02 -0.28
CA GLN A 110 10.31 9.89 -0.97
C GLN A 110 9.62 10.80 -1.99
N ASN A 111 8.70 10.25 -2.80
CA ASN A 111 7.92 11.04 -3.74
C ASN A 111 7.05 12.10 -3.03
N ASN A 112 6.49 11.77 -1.87
CA ASN A 112 5.72 12.70 -1.06
C ASN A 112 6.61 13.83 -0.50
N ILE A 113 7.80 13.51 0.00
CA ILE A 113 8.78 14.51 0.48
C ILE A 113 9.24 15.42 -0.66
N GLN A 114 9.53 14.86 -1.83
CA GLN A 114 9.91 15.65 -3.01
C GLN A 114 8.78 16.58 -3.46
N SER A 115 7.55 16.09 -3.48
CA SER A 115 6.36 16.89 -3.82
C SER A 115 6.14 18.01 -2.80
N TYR A 116 6.33 17.73 -1.51
CA TYR A 116 6.28 18.73 -0.45
C TYR A 116 7.34 19.82 -0.63
N ASN A 117 8.61 19.44 -0.82
CA ASN A 117 9.70 20.40 -1.02
C ASN A 117 9.44 21.28 -2.25
N ARG A 118 9.00 20.67 -3.36
CA ARG A 118 8.64 21.40 -4.58
C ARG A 118 7.51 22.39 -4.34
N LEU A 119 6.46 22.00 -3.59
CA LEU A 119 5.37 22.90 -3.23
C LEU A 119 5.89 24.08 -2.40
N MET A 120 6.68 23.81 -1.36
CA MET A 120 7.27 24.83 -0.49
C MET A 120 8.14 25.83 -1.26
N GLU A 121 9.00 25.33 -2.16
CA GLU A 121 9.82 26.17 -3.03
C GLU A 121 8.99 26.98 -4.02
N THR A 122 7.93 26.40 -4.59
CA THR A 122 7.03 27.11 -5.52
C THR A 122 6.31 28.25 -4.81
N LEU A 123 5.74 28.01 -3.62
CA LEU A 123 5.08 29.05 -2.83
C LEU A 123 6.07 30.14 -2.41
N SER A 124 7.30 29.77 -2.07
CA SER A 124 8.39 30.70 -1.76
C SER A 124 8.75 31.58 -2.96
N LEU A 125 8.84 31.00 -4.16
CA LEU A 125 9.08 31.76 -5.40
C LEU A 125 7.93 32.72 -5.71
N LEU A 126 6.68 32.29 -5.51
CA LEU A 126 5.50 33.14 -5.71
C LEU A 126 5.48 34.32 -4.76
N LEU A 127 5.86 34.13 -3.49
CA LEU A 127 5.99 35.21 -2.51
C LEU A 127 7.07 36.23 -2.87
N LYS A 128 8.17 35.79 -3.51
CA LYS A 128 9.24 36.67 -3.99
C LYS A 128 8.85 37.44 -5.26
N ASP A 129 7.83 36.99 -6.00
CA ASP A 129 7.36 37.68 -7.18
C ASP A 129 6.48 38.88 -6.82
N SER A 130 6.88 40.06 -7.29
CA SER A 130 6.22 41.35 -7.04
C SER A 130 4.83 41.52 -7.68
N SER A 131 4.32 40.48 -8.33
CA SER A 131 3.04 40.48 -9.03
C SER A 131 1.83 40.27 -8.10
N LEU A 132 2.05 39.71 -6.90
CA LEU A 132 1.00 39.39 -5.95
C LEU A 132 0.56 40.60 -5.11
N THR A 133 -0.74 40.70 -4.88
CA THR A 133 -1.28 41.66 -3.91
C THR A 133 -0.97 41.22 -2.47
N TRP A 134 -0.89 42.17 -1.53
CA TRP A 134 -0.56 41.87 -0.14
C TRP A 134 -1.51 40.84 0.52
N LYS A 135 -2.77 40.76 0.07
CA LYS A 135 -3.74 39.74 0.54
C LYS A 135 -3.40 38.33 0.05
N GLU A 136 -2.94 38.22 -1.19
CA GLU A 136 -2.51 36.94 -1.77
C GLU A 136 -1.21 36.47 -1.12
N GLN A 137 -0.32 37.41 -0.79
CA GLN A 137 0.89 37.14 0.00
C GLN A 137 0.55 36.66 1.41
N GLU A 138 -0.40 37.30 2.10
CA GLU A 138 -0.86 36.89 3.44
C GLU A 138 -1.43 35.45 3.44
N ILE A 139 -2.30 35.12 2.48
CA ILE A 139 -2.87 33.77 2.35
C ILE A 139 -1.77 32.74 2.05
N THR A 140 -0.85 33.08 1.16
CA THR A 140 0.26 32.20 0.77
C THR A 140 1.20 31.96 1.95
N LEU A 141 1.50 33.00 2.74
CA LEU A 141 2.30 32.90 3.95
C LEU A 141 1.62 32.05 5.02
N SER A 142 0.31 32.26 5.26
CA SER A 142 -0.49 31.44 6.18
C SER A 142 -0.48 29.97 5.76
N LEU A 143 -0.66 29.68 4.47
CA LEU A 143 -0.57 28.33 3.94
C LEU A 143 0.82 27.72 4.17
N LEU A 144 1.89 28.48 3.89
CA LEU A 144 3.27 28.04 4.07
C LEU A 144 3.59 27.75 5.55
N CYS A 145 3.09 28.58 6.48
CA CYS A 145 3.16 28.35 7.93
C CYS A 145 2.42 27.08 8.37
N ASN A 146 1.23 26.82 7.82
CA ASN A 146 0.43 25.63 8.15
C ASN A 146 1.05 24.34 7.59
N LEU A 147 1.73 24.43 6.45
CA LEU A 147 2.42 23.29 5.82
C LEU A 147 3.74 22.94 6.52
N ARG A 148 4.17 23.68 7.55
CA ARG A 148 5.40 23.38 8.29
C ARG A 148 5.27 22.05 9.04
N GLN A 149 6.00 21.03 8.57
CA GLN A 149 6.03 19.71 9.22
C GLN A 149 7.16 19.62 10.24
N ASN A 150 6.89 19.11 11.45
CA ASN A 150 7.90 18.94 12.50
C ASN A 150 8.94 17.83 12.22
N ARG A 151 8.70 17.00 11.20
CA ARG A 151 9.49 15.80 10.91
C ARG A 151 10.50 15.99 9.78
N VAL A 152 10.36 17.05 8.98
CA VAL A 152 11.19 17.31 7.79
C VAL A 152 11.72 18.73 7.87
N PRO A 153 13.04 18.97 7.69
CA PRO A 153 13.60 20.31 7.72
C PRO A 153 13.06 21.15 6.55
N MET A 154 12.79 22.42 6.82
CA MET A 154 12.26 23.35 5.80
C MET A 154 13.34 23.71 4.77
N PRO A 155 13.00 23.81 3.47
CA PRO A 155 13.93 24.27 2.44
C PRO A 155 14.48 25.67 2.74
N LEU A 156 15.77 25.90 2.46
CA LEU A 156 16.46 27.16 2.76
C LEU A 156 15.80 28.38 2.09
N SER A 157 15.34 28.20 0.85
CA SER A 157 14.63 29.24 0.09
C SER A 157 13.42 29.79 0.86
N CYS A 158 12.68 28.94 1.57
CA CYS A 158 11.52 29.35 2.34
C CYS A 158 11.92 30.13 3.60
N ILE A 159 13.04 29.77 4.23
CA ILE A 159 13.58 30.47 5.40
C ILE A 159 13.99 31.90 5.00
N GLU A 160 14.65 32.06 3.87
CA GLU A 160 14.99 33.38 3.33
C GLU A 160 13.74 34.23 3.09
N THR A 161 12.72 33.66 2.44
CA THR A 161 11.45 34.35 2.19
C THR A 161 10.78 34.77 3.49
N PHE A 162 10.80 33.92 4.53
CA PHE A 162 10.28 34.31 5.85
C PHE A 162 11.04 35.49 6.44
N LEU A 163 12.37 35.50 6.34
CA LEU A 163 13.19 36.61 6.81
C LEU A 163 12.90 37.90 6.03
N ASP A 164 12.69 37.80 4.72
CA ASP A 164 12.30 38.92 3.86
C ASP A 164 10.91 39.46 4.24
N CYS A 165 9.94 38.57 4.54
CA CYS A 165 8.60 38.94 5.00
C CYS A 165 8.60 39.68 6.35
N LEU A 166 9.59 39.45 7.22
CA LEU A 166 9.71 40.18 8.49
C LEU A 166 10.05 41.67 8.30
N ILE A 167 10.66 42.03 7.17
CA ILE A 167 11.01 43.41 6.83
C ILE A 167 9.87 44.09 6.02
N HIS A 168 8.82 43.35 5.65
CA HIS A 168 7.76 43.81 4.76
C HIS A 168 6.98 45.02 5.31
N ASP A 169 6.54 45.92 4.43
CA ASP A 169 5.88 47.20 4.78
C ASP A 169 4.52 47.00 5.49
N HIS A 170 3.82 45.91 5.16
CA HIS A 170 2.52 45.56 5.74
C HIS A 170 2.65 44.79 7.06
N ILE A 171 2.01 45.29 8.12
CA ILE A 171 2.10 44.73 9.48
C ILE A 171 1.59 43.29 9.62
N GLU A 172 0.58 42.89 8.84
CA GLU A 172 -0.01 41.54 8.93
C GLU A 172 0.89 40.47 8.29
N ILE A 173 1.78 40.84 7.36
CA ILE A 173 2.78 39.92 6.78
C ILE A 173 3.97 39.72 7.73
N ARG A 174 4.19 40.65 8.68
CA ARG A 174 5.29 40.58 9.66
C ARG A 174 4.96 39.76 10.92
N LYS A 175 3.69 39.50 11.20
CA LYS A 175 3.23 38.80 12.41
C LYS A 175 3.19 37.29 12.18
#